data_AF-A0AAD9IQP9-F1
#
_entry.id   AF-A0AAD9IQP9-F1
#
_cell.length_a   1.000
_cell.length_b   1.000
_cell.length_c   1.000
_cell.angle_alpha   90.00
_cell.angle_beta   90.00
_cell.angle_gamma   90.00
#
_symmetry.space_group_name_H-M   'P 1'
#
loop_
_entity.id
_entity.type
_entity.pdbx_description
1 polymer ?
#
loop_
_entity_poly.entity_id
_entity_poly.type
_entity_poly.pdbx_seq_one_letter_code
_entity_poly.pdbx_strand_id
1 'polypeptide(L)' 'MFSTKSRDNDIDSNNCAAYFDACWWFHKCYTSLLTGTYGQKLSFARGITWNSDWGYYKFAKFATMMIRPN' A
#
# COMPACT_ATOMS: atom_id res chain seq x y z
N MET A 1 10.31 -6.42 4.22
CA MET A 1 11.31 -5.33 3.99
C MET A 1 10.65 -4.31 3.04
N PHE A 2 11.29 -3.20 2.68
CA PHE A 2 10.73 -2.33 1.63
C PHE A 2 10.84 -3.00 0.26
N SER A 3 9.70 -3.17 -0.43
CA SER A 3 9.60 -3.77 -1.77
C SER A 3 9.15 -2.75 -2.81
N THR A 4 9.65 -2.94 -4.03
CA THR A 4 9.29 -2.17 -5.23
C THR A 4 8.99 -3.13 -6.37
N LYS A 5 8.41 -2.64 -7.47
CA LYS A 5 8.09 -3.46 -8.64
C LYS A 5 9.29 -4.29 -9.15
N SER A 6 10.50 -3.72 -9.11
CA SER A 6 11.74 -4.35 -9.59
C SER A 6 12.50 -5.12 -8.52
N ARG A 7 12.10 -5.01 -7.24
CA ARG A 7 12.79 -5.68 -6.13
C ARG A 7 11.77 -6.15 -5.09
N ASP A 8 11.50 -7.45 -5.17
CA ASP A 8 10.60 -8.14 -4.27
C ASP A 8 11.32 -8.56 -2.98
N ASN A 9 10.93 -7.95 -1.86
CA ASN A 9 11.41 -8.29 -0.52
C ASN A 9 10.24 -8.52 0.44
N ASP A 10 9.07 -8.86 -0.10
CA ASP A 10 7.92 -9.26 0.69
C ASP A 10 7.94 -10.79 0.92
N ILE A 11 7.02 -11.30 1.75
CA ILE A 11 6.97 -12.72 2.10
C ILE A 11 5.82 -13.45 1.39
N ASP A 12 5.07 -12.76 0.53
CA ASP A 12 4.02 -13.40 -0.25
C ASP A 12 4.65 -14.22 -1.39
N SER A 13 3.89 -15.16 -1.94
CA SER A 13 4.32 -15.89 -3.14
C SER A 13 4.32 -15.03 -4.39
N ASN A 14 3.59 -13.91 -4.37
CA ASN A 14 3.50 -12.95 -5.47
C ASN A 14 4.23 -11.65 -5.11
N ASN A 15 4.75 -10.97 -6.12
CA ASN A 15 5.30 -9.63 -5.95
C ASN A 15 4.17 -8.62 -5.69
N CYS A 16 3.95 -8.26 -4.42
CA CYS A 16 2.86 -7.38 -4.02
C CYS A 16 3.04 -5.96 -4.57
N ALA A 17 4.28 -5.49 -4.66
CA ALA A 17 4.60 -4.18 -5.21
C ALA A 17 4.20 -4.07 -6.70
N ALA A 18 4.43 -5.14 -7.48
CA ALA A 18 3.97 -5.22 -8.86
C ALA A 18 2.44 -5.36 -8.97
N TYR A 19 1.82 -6.18 -8.12
CA TYR A 19 0.38 -6.42 -8.17
C TYR A 19 -0.46 -5.17 -7.84
N PHE A 20 -0.04 -4.39 -6.84
CA PHE A 20 -0.74 -3.19 -6.39
C PHE A 20 -0.25 -1.89 -7.03
N ASP A 21 0.70 -1.98 -7.96
CA ASP A 21 1.28 -0.82 -8.64
C ASP A 21 1.89 0.20 -7.66
N ALA A 22 2.52 -0.26 -6.59
CA ALA A 22 2.94 0.58 -5.46
C ALA A 22 4.29 0.15 -4.85
N CYS A 23 4.80 0.93 -3.91
CA CYS A 23 6.02 0.61 -3.16
C CYS A 23 5.78 0.78 -1.66
N TRP A 24 6.12 -0.22 -0.85
CA TRP A 24 5.78 -0.22 0.56
C TRP A 24 6.63 -1.22 1.36
N TRP A 25 6.51 -1.15 2.69
CA TRP A 25 6.96 -2.23 3.58
C TRP A 25 5.94 -3.36 3.56
N PHE A 26 5.89 -4.08 2.46
CA PHE A 26 5.00 -5.23 2.30
C PHE A 26 5.47 -6.41 3.18
N HIS A 27 4.50 -7.18 3.68
CA HIS A 27 4.69 -8.45 4.39
C HIS A 27 4.02 -9.57 3.58
N LYS A 28 2.79 -9.98 3.92
CA LYS A 28 1.94 -10.79 3.04
C LYS A 28 1.03 -9.82 2.29
N CYS A 29 1.64 -9.08 1.38
CA CYS A 29 1.17 -7.80 0.88
C CYS A 29 0.98 -6.77 2.00
N TYR A 30 -0.22 -6.25 2.28
CA TYR A 30 -0.34 -5.09 3.16
C TYR A 30 -1.65 -5.01 3.94
N THR A 31 -1.61 -4.33 5.08
CA THR A 31 -2.77 -3.87 5.85
C THR A 31 -3.00 -2.36 5.70
N SER A 32 -1.96 -1.60 5.39
CA SER A 32 -2.03 -0.20 4.97
C SER A 32 -1.18 0.03 3.73
N LEU A 33 -1.60 0.92 2.84
CA LEU A 33 -0.88 1.26 1.62
C LEU A 33 -1.08 2.75 1.32
N LEU A 34 -0.16 3.59 1.79
CA LEU A 34 -0.26 5.05 1.62
C LEU A 34 0.31 5.53 0.28
N THR A 35 1.06 4.67 -0.40
CA THR A 35 1.67 4.87 -1.73
C THR A 35 0.82 4.27 -2.86
N GLY A 36 -0.41 3.85 -2.55
CA GLY A 36 -1.33 3.30 -3.54
C GLY A 36 -1.80 4.36 -4.54
N THR A 37 -2.38 3.90 -5.65
CA THR A 37 -2.86 4.77 -6.73
C THR A 37 -3.88 5.80 -6.22
N TYR A 38 -3.80 7.03 -6.71
CA TYR A 38 -4.79 8.07 -6.45
C TYR A 38 -5.65 8.30 -7.70
N GLY A 39 -6.98 8.39 -7.55
CA GLY A 39 -7.89 8.63 -8.68
C GLY A 39 -9.35 8.28 -8.40
N GLN A 40 -10.20 8.43 -9.41
CA GLN A 40 -11.65 8.26 -9.30
C GLN A 40 -12.15 6.83 -9.56
N LYS A 41 -11.30 5.96 -10.13
CA LYS A 41 -11.66 4.58 -10.51
C LYS A 41 -10.78 3.56 -9.79
N LEU A 42 -10.79 3.63 -8.45
CA LEU A 42 -10.06 2.68 -7.61
C LEU A 42 -10.88 1.40 -7.46
N SER A 43 -10.24 0.26 -7.63
CA SER A 43 -10.83 -1.06 -7.40
C SER A 43 -10.37 -1.62 -6.05
N PHE A 44 -10.90 -2.79 -5.68
CA PHE A 44 -10.58 -3.48 -4.43
C PHE A 44 -9.08 -3.39 -4.09
N ALA A 45 -8.77 -2.80 -2.94
CA ALA A 45 -7.41 -2.72 -2.42
C ALA A 45 -6.40 -2.03 -3.38
N ARG A 46 -6.85 -1.16 -4.27
CA ARG A 46 -5.99 -0.45 -5.24
C ARG A 46 -6.09 1.06 -5.10
N GLY A 47 -5.76 1.56 -3.91
CA GLY A 47 -5.66 2.99 -3.64
C GLY A 47 -4.95 3.29 -2.33
N ILE A 48 -4.95 4.57 -1.94
CA ILE A 48 -4.45 4.99 -0.63
C ILE A 48 -5.38 4.45 0.45
N THR A 49 -5.00 3.40 1.17
CA THR A 49 -5.90 2.68 2.08
C THR A 49 -5.27 2.36 3.43
N TRP A 50 -6.13 2.22 4.43
CA TRP A 50 -5.82 1.74 5.77
C TRP A 50 -6.83 0.64 6.14
N ASN A 51 -6.57 -0.59 5.68
CA ASN A 51 -7.54 -1.68 5.67
C ASN A 51 -7.94 -2.12 7.08
N SER A 52 -7.06 -2.00 8.09
CA SER A 52 -7.38 -2.37 9.46
C SER A 52 -8.59 -1.60 10.00
N ASP A 53 -8.80 -0.38 9.52
CA ASP A 53 -9.81 0.53 10.05
C ASP A 53 -10.96 0.73 9.06
N TRP A 54 -10.67 0.80 7.76
CA TRP A 54 -11.66 1.18 6.74
C TRP A 54 -12.10 0.02 5.84
N GLY A 55 -11.37 -1.10 5.86
CA GLY A 55 -11.52 -2.18 4.88
C GLY A 55 -10.96 -1.82 3.49
N TYR A 56 -11.18 -2.70 2.51
CA TYR A 56 -10.50 -2.65 1.21
C TYR A 56 -11.13 -1.76 0.13
N TYR A 57 -12.26 -1.13 0.41
CA TYR A 57 -13.03 -0.34 -0.57
C TYR A 57 -13.11 1.16 -0.23
N LYS A 58 -12.49 1.56 0.88
CA LYS A 58 -12.44 2.95 1.31
C LYS A 58 -11.03 3.47 1.12
N PHE A 59 -10.92 4.63 0.48
CA PHE A 59 -9.64 5.23 0.12
C PHE A 59 -9.54 6.65 0.66
N ALA A 60 -8.36 7.00 1.16
CA ALA A 60 -8.08 8.35 1.60
C ALA A 60 -7.93 9.29 0.40
N LYS A 61 -8.39 10.54 0.57
CA LYS A 61 -8.14 11.60 -0.41
C LYS A 61 -6.71 12.14 -0.35
N PHE A 62 -6.04 11.94 0.78
CA PHE A 62 -4.72 12.49 1.06
C PHE A 62 -4.03 11.66 2.16
N ALA A 63 -2.71 11.59 2.11
CA ALA A 63 -1.87 10.93 3.10
C ALA A 63 -0.62 11.76 3.36
N THR A 64 -0.18 11.82 4.61
CA THR A 64 1.12 12.42 5.00
C THR A 64 1.74 11.57 6.09
N MET A 65 3.02 11.25 5.91
CA MET A 65 3.84 10.59 6.92
C MET A 65 4.85 11.61 7.46
N MET A 66 4.91 11.77 8.77
CA MET A 66 5.86 12.67 9.44
C MET A 66 6.49 11.95 10.62
N ILE A 67 7.71 12.33 10.95
CA ILE A 67 8.42 11.89 12.14
C ILE A 67 8.79 13.11 12.98
N ARG A 68 8.91 12.92 14.29
CA ARG A 68 9.39 13.95 15.21
C ARG A 68 10.51 13.32 16.06
N PRO A 69 11.63 14.02 16.30
CA PRO A 69 12.64 13.56 17.25
C PRO A 69 12.03 13.33 18.63
N ASN A 70 12.49 12.29 19.33
CA ASN A 70 12.11 12.02 20.72
C ASN A 70 12.87 12.95 21.67
#